data_AF-A0AAV2RRC5-F1
#
_entry.id   AF-A0AAV2RRC5-F1
#
_cell.length_a   1.000
_cell.length_b   1.000
_cell.length_c   1.000
_cell.angle_alpha   90.00
_cell.angle_beta   90.00
_cell.angle_gamma   90.00
#
_symmetry.space_group_name_H-M   'P 1'
#
loop_
_entity.id
_entity.type
_entity.pdbx_description
1 polymer ?
#
loop_
_entity_poly.entity_id
_entity_poly.type
_entity_poly.pdbx_seq_one_letter_code
_entity_poly.pdbx_strand_id
1 'polypeptide(L)'
;MHHITVPGKSMLRENFPCDLPDSARSNTSRKPDFSGQRSFREDGEVVFGSHHQGEDMFGEFSRGSQCTCMALMMLISASEDFQFNRYFVDRVMKRGDILYTTVVIDLKTEGRFVDKLLSLDELPTSVSVDVKYQITKHVISTGFAVTEPTCTYSNSLQQALESALELSRFVLIMVGGICSSVYKHKSNRLIFFDSHSHGLDGMSSHGGKAIMVSYESLNDLVIYLYAFYSSKDMKLTSQFEALPISIKAID
;
A
#
# COMPACT_ATOMS: atom_id res chain seq x y z
N MET A 1 12.44 39.83 -9.80
CA MET A 1 12.65 38.53 -9.11
C MET A 1 11.29 38.10 -8.58
N HIS A 2 10.54 37.32 -9.38
CA HIS A 2 9.26 36.79 -8.94
C HIS A 2 9.51 35.47 -8.25
N HIS A 3 9.31 35.45 -6.92
CA HIS A 3 9.20 34.21 -6.15
C HIS A 3 7.91 33.52 -6.58
N ILE A 4 8.05 32.42 -7.32
CA ILE A 4 6.97 31.46 -7.53
C ILE A 4 7.02 30.50 -6.34
N THR A 5 6.10 30.69 -5.41
CA THR A 5 5.85 29.75 -4.32
C THR A 5 5.21 28.51 -4.93
N VAL A 6 5.93 27.40 -4.97
CA VAL A 6 5.36 26.09 -5.35
C VAL A 6 4.48 25.62 -4.17
N PRO A 7 3.22 25.19 -4.39
CA PRO A 7 2.37 24.73 -3.30
C PRO A 7 2.95 23.44 -2.69
N GLY A 8 2.88 23.34 -1.36
CA GLY A 8 3.34 22.17 -0.61
C GLY A 8 2.62 20.89 -1.06
N LYS A 9 3.39 19.83 -1.27
CA LYS A 9 2.91 18.47 -1.52
C LYS A 9 2.18 17.98 -0.27
N SER A 10 0.85 18.08 -0.25
CA SER A 10 0.09 17.24 0.66
C SER A 10 0.09 15.82 0.07
N MET A 11 0.70 14.86 0.77
CA MET A 11 0.57 13.44 0.41
C MET A 11 -0.87 12.92 0.56
N LEU A 12 -1.78 13.75 1.11
CA LEU A 12 -3.16 13.44 1.41
C LEU A 12 -3.99 14.72 1.20
N ARG A 13 -4.59 14.87 0.00
CA ARG A 13 -5.20 16.13 -0.49
C ARG A 13 -6.01 16.89 0.59
N GLU A 14 -5.65 18.16 0.84
CA GLU A 14 -6.22 19.03 1.88
C GLU A 14 -7.69 19.47 1.66
N ASN A 15 -8.36 19.01 0.61
CA ASN A 15 -9.73 19.42 0.29
C ASN A 15 -10.74 18.33 0.62
N PHE A 16 -10.90 18.01 1.91
CA PHE A 16 -12.09 17.30 2.40
C PHE A 16 -13.08 18.33 2.96
N PRO A 17 -14.34 18.36 2.48
CA PRO A 17 -15.37 19.24 3.02
C PRO A 17 -15.90 18.77 4.40
N CYS A 18 -15.20 17.86 5.07
CA CYS A 18 -15.63 17.26 6.33
C CYS A 18 -14.59 17.52 7.42
N ASP A 19 -14.89 18.48 8.29
CA ASP A 19 -14.27 18.53 9.61
C ASP A 19 -14.60 17.23 10.37
N LEU A 20 -13.57 16.56 10.89
CA LEU A 20 -13.76 15.46 11.83
C LEU A 20 -14.65 15.95 12.99
N PRO A 21 -15.73 15.24 13.37
CA PRO A 21 -16.53 15.61 14.53
C PRO A 21 -15.63 15.65 15.78
N ASP A 22 -15.92 16.53 16.74
CA ASP A 22 -15.08 16.73 17.94
C ASP A 22 -14.88 15.42 18.75
N SER A 23 -15.80 14.46 18.62
CA SER A 23 -15.68 13.10 19.20
C SER A 23 -14.61 12.21 18.57
N ALA A 24 -14.19 12.50 17.34
CA ALA A 24 -13.06 11.88 16.63
C ALA A 24 -11.75 12.67 16.84
N ARG A 25 -11.83 13.92 17.31
CA ARG A 25 -10.68 14.74 17.73
C ARG A 25 -10.26 14.43 19.17
N SER A 26 -11.20 14.02 20.02
CA SER A 26 -10.87 13.39 21.30
C SER A 26 -10.39 11.96 21.06
N ASN A 27 -9.34 11.54 21.78
CA ASN A 27 -8.77 10.18 21.79
C ASN A 27 -9.74 9.10 22.31
N THR A 28 -11.05 9.32 22.20
CA THR A 28 -12.14 8.53 22.78
C THR A 28 -12.81 7.59 21.80
N SER A 29 -12.39 7.57 20.53
CA SER A 29 -12.71 6.45 19.64
C SER A 29 -12.17 5.20 20.32
N ARG A 30 -13.08 4.33 20.81
CA ARG A 30 -12.68 3.05 21.40
C ARG A 30 -11.71 2.39 20.43
N LYS A 31 -10.48 2.12 20.87
CA LYS A 31 -9.60 1.21 20.14
C LYS A 31 -10.42 -0.03 19.87
N PRO A 32 -10.50 -0.51 18.63
CA PRO A 32 -11.19 -1.76 18.36
C PRO A 32 -10.59 -2.82 19.28
N ASP A 33 -11.44 -3.45 20.08
CA ASP A 33 -11.02 -4.48 21.02
C ASP A 33 -10.75 -5.76 20.23
N PHE A 34 -9.47 -6.02 19.99
CA PHE A 34 -8.99 -7.18 19.26
C PHE A 34 -8.66 -8.36 20.19
N SER A 35 -9.05 -8.31 21.48
CA SER A 35 -8.70 -9.33 22.48
C SER A 35 -9.34 -10.71 22.24
N GLY A 36 -10.12 -10.87 21.17
CA GLY A 36 -10.71 -12.15 20.72
C GLY A 36 -10.30 -12.57 19.31
N GLN A 37 -9.29 -11.93 18.69
CA GLN A 37 -8.81 -12.34 17.36
C GLN A 37 -8.18 -13.73 17.41
N ARG A 38 -8.58 -14.58 16.46
CA ARG A 38 -7.87 -15.83 16.13
C ARG A 38 -6.41 -15.50 15.78
N SER A 39 -5.52 -16.47 15.98
CA SER A 39 -4.10 -16.20 15.73
C SER A 39 -3.91 -15.76 14.27
N PHE A 40 -2.98 -14.83 14.03
CA PHE A 40 -2.57 -14.36 12.71
C PHE A 40 -2.34 -15.49 11.68
N ARG A 41 -2.05 -16.72 12.16
CA ARG A 41 -1.79 -17.91 11.34
C ARG A 41 -2.95 -18.89 11.22
N GLU A 42 -4.04 -18.69 11.95
CA GLU A 42 -5.17 -19.64 11.96
C GLU A 42 -6.08 -19.52 10.73
N ASP A 43 -6.14 -18.34 10.09
CA ASP A 43 -7.09 -18.07 8.99
C ASP A 43 -6.40 -17.72 7.64
N GLY A 44 -5.06 -17.72 7.57
CA GLY A 44 -4.34 -17.29 6.36
C GLY A 44 -2.95 -17.89 6.15
N GLU A 45 -2.52 -17.97 4.89
CA GLU A 45 -1.15 -18.35 4.54
C GLU A 45 -0.23 -17.12 4.65
N VAL A 46 0.91 -17.28 5.30
CA VAL A 46 1.87 -16.19 5.54
C VAL A 46 3.23 -16.56 4.99
N VAL A 47 3.82 -15.65 4.23
CA VAL A 47 5.18 -15.76 3.71
C VAL A 47 5.95 -14.50 4.05
N PHE A 48 7.14 -14.69 4.59
CA PHE A 48 8.10 -13.61 4.81
C PHE A 48 9.19 -13.61 3.74
N GLY A 49 9.59 -12.42 3.32
CA GLY A 49 10.82 -12.22 2.56
C GLY A 49 12.08 -12.52 3.40
N SER A 50 13.22 -12.31 2.77
CA SER A 50 14.54 -12.32 3.42
C SER A 50 14.92 -10.95 3.98
N HIS A 51 14.25 -9.90 3.53
CA HIS A 51 14.56 -8.49 3.84
C HIS A 51 13.29 -7.63 3.91
N HIS A 52 13.39 -6.46 4.53
CA HIS A 52 12.43 -5.36 4.40
C HIS A 52 13.06 -4.21 3.61
N GLN A 53 12.27 -3.26 3.13
CA GLN A 53 12.72 -2.20 2.21
C GLN A 53 13.82 -1.27 2.75
N GLY A 54 14.05 -1.28 4.07
CA GLY A 54 15.02 -0.44 4.77
C GLY A 54 16.36 -1.11 5.01
N GLU A 55 16.54 -2.34 4.55
CA GLU A 55 17.77 -3.13 4.71
C GLU A 55 18.92 -2.57 3.86
N ASP A 56 20.16 -2.74 4.35
CA ASP A 56 21.38 -2.23 3.72
C ASP A 56 21.69 -2.86 2.34
N MET A 57 20.97 -3.93 1.97
CA MET A 57 21.07 -4.51 0.64
C MET A 57 20.57 -3.57 -0.47
N PHE A 58 19.71 -2.61 -0.12
CA PHE A 58 19.22 -1.58 -1.03
C PHE A 58 20.12 -0.35 -0.95
N GLY A 59 20.31 0.34 -2.07
CA GLY A 59 21.18 1.51 -2.11
C GLY A 59 20.70 2.63 -1.18
N GLU A 60 21.63 3.39 -0.60
CA GLU A 60 21.32 4.57 0.25
C GLU A 60 20.38 5.57 -0.42
N PHE A 61 20.42 5.62 -1.74
CA PHE A 61 19.55 6.44 -2.56
C PHE A 61 18.06 6.10 -2.35
N SER A 62 17.72 4.80 -2.41
CA SER A 62 16.35 4.29 -2.46
C SER A 62 15.84 3.69 -1.15
N ARG A 63 16.74 3.14 -0.31
CA ARG A 63 16.36 2.38 0.89
C ARG A 63 15.37 3.13 1.79
N GLY A 64 14.29 2.44 2.16
CA GLY A 64 13.20 2.96 2.98
C GLY A 64 12.19 3.87 2.26
N SER A 65 12.38 4.19 0.97
CA SER A 65 11.48 5.10 0.22
C SER A 65 10.74 4.44 -0.94
N GLN A 66 11.03 3.16 -1.21
CA GLN A 66 10.63 2.48 -2.45
C GLN A 66 9.32 1.67 -2.36
N CYS A 67 8.56 1.81 -1.27
CA CYS A 67 7.35 1.01 -1.02
C CYS A 67 6.31 1.07 -2.15
N THR A 68 6.09 2.23 -2.77
CA THR A 68 5.11 2.39 -3.86
C THR A 68 5.47 1.56 -5.10
N CYS A 69 6.75 1.58 -5.49
CA CYS A 69 7.23 0.80 -6.62
C CYS A 69 7.34 -0.69 -6.29
N MET A 70 7.65 -1.07 -5.04
CA MET A 70 7.60 -2.47 -4.59
C MET A 70 6.16 -3.02 -4.61
N ALA A 71 5.18 -2.24 -4.14
CA ALA A 71 3.77 -2.60 -4.20
C ALA A 71 3.26 -2.74 -5.65
N LEU A 72 3.63 -1.81 -6.53
CA LEU A 72 3.30 -1.91 -7.96
C LEU A 72 3.95 -3.15 -8.60
N MET A 73 5.23 -3.41 -8.28
CA MET A 73 5.95 -4.57 -8.80
C MET A 73 5.37 -5.89 -8.32
N MET A 74 4.81 -5.93 -7.09
CA MET A 74 4.06 -7.09 -6.61
C MET A 74 2.89 -7.38 -7.55
N LEU A 75 2.06 -6.36 -7.84
CA LEU A 75 0.86 -6.52 -8.66
C LEU A 75 1.20 -6.93 -10.10
N ILE A 76 2.25 -6.34 -10.69
CA ILE A 76 2.76 -6.74 -12.01
C ILE A 76 3.22 -8.20 -11.98
N SER A 77 4.06 -8.58 -11.02
CA SER A 77 4.58 -9.95 -10.92
C SER A 77 3.47 -10.98 -10.63
N ALA A 78 2.42 -10.59 -9.90
CA ALA A 78 1.27 -11.44 -9.62
C ALA A 78 0.35 -11.62 -10.84
N SER A 79 0.43 -10.73 -11.85
CA SER A 79 -0.35 -10.85 -13.08
C SER A 79 0.14 -11.98 -14.00
N GLU A 80 1.39 -12.42 -13.84
CA GLU A 80 2.06 -13.47 -14.63
C GLU A 80 1.81 -14.91 -14.09
N ASP A 81 0.90 -15.08 -13.13
CA ASP A 81 0.81 -16.23 -12.22
C ASP A 81 2.11 -16.42 -11.40
N PHE A 82 1.97 -16.74 -10.11
CA PHE A 82 3.11 -16.78 -9.21
C PHE A 82 3.00 -17.88 -8.16
N GLN A 83 4.16 -18.20 -7.56
CA GLN A 83 4.22 -19.07 -6.40
C GLN A 83 4.25 -18.24 -5.13
N PHE A 84 3.35 -18.56 -4.19
CA PHE A 84 3.27 -17.90 -2.90
C PHE A 84 4.43 -18.35 -1.99
N ASN A 85 5.63 -17.81 -2.21
CA ASN A 85 6.83 -18.20 -1.49
C ASN A 85 7.82 -17.05 -1.30
N ARG A 86 8.82 -17.28 -0.45
CA ARG A 86 9.84 -16.28 -0.10
C ARG A 86 10.60 -15.75 -1.31
N TYR A 87 10.91 -16.62 -2.28
CA TYR A 87 11.65 -16.22 -3.49
C TYR A 87 10.88 -15.21 -4.34
N PHE A 88 9.55 -15.37 -4.44
CA PHE A 88 8.70 -14.39 -5.09
C PHE A 88 8.78 -13.02 -4.40
N VAL A 89 8.64 -12.99 -3.07
CA VAL A 89 8.73 -11.76 -2.28
C VAL A 89 10.08 -11.07 -2.49
N ASP A 90 11.18 -11.80 -2.38
CA ASP A 90 12.53 -11.24 -2.56
C ASP A 90 12.76 -10.70 -3.97
N ARG A 91 12.20 -11.36 -4.99
CA ARG A 91 12.27 -10.89 -6.39
C ARG A 91 11.48 -9.61 -6.59
N VAL A 92 10.26 -9.54 -6.05
CA VAL A 92 9.41 -8.33 -6.09
C VAL A 92 10.12 -7.15 -5.44
N MET A 93 10.71 -7.37 -4.26
CA MET A 93 11.45 -6.33 -3.54
C MET A 93 12.60 -5.76 -4.38
N LYS A 94 13.44 -6.62 -4.97
CA LYS A 94 14.57 -6.20 -5.82
C LYS A 94 14.11 -5.47 -7.09
N ARG A 95 13.12 -6.02 -7.80
CA ARG A 95 12.59 -5.39 -9.03
C ARG A 95 11.88 -4.08 -8.72
N GLY A 96 11.22 -3.97 -7.57
CA GLY A 96 10.57 -2.76 -7.09
C GLY A 96 11.56 -1.64 -6.76
N ASP A 97 12.71 -1.97 -6.18
CA ASP A 97 13.79 -1.01 -5.91
C ASP A 97 14.42 -0.45 -7.20
N ILE A 98 14.63 -1.33 -8.19
CA ILE A 98 15.06 -0.92 -9.54
C ILE A 98 14.03 0.01 -10.17
N LEU A 99 12.75 -0.36 -10.12
CA LEU A 99 11.66 0.47 -10.65
C LEU A 99 11.62 1.84 -9.97
N TYR A 100 11.74 1.90 -8.64
CA TYR A 100 11.79 3.15 -7.90
C TYR A 100 12.91 4.06 -8.39
N THR A 101 14.12 3.51 -8.53
CA THR A 101 15.28 4.27 -8.97
C THR A 101 15.07 4.86 -10.35
N THR A 102 14.53 4.07 -11.29
CA THR A 102 14.16 4.54 -12.64
C THR A 102 13.13 5.66 -12.58
N VAL A 103 12.03 5.48 -11.84
CA VAL A 103 10.96 6.48 -11.72
C VAL A 103 11.49 7.79 -11.14
N VAL A 104 12.33 7.73 -10.11
CA VAL A 104 12.92 8.95 -9.53
C VAL A 104 13.85 9.65 -10.51
N ILE A 105 14.66 8.92 -11.29
CA ILE A 105 15.52 9.50 -12.31
C ILE A 105 14.69 10.20 -13.40
N ASP A 106 13.62 9.54 -13.86
CA ASP A 106 12.72 10.10 -14.88
C ASP A 106 12.04 11.37 -14.36
N LEU A 107 11.46 11.32 -13.15
CA LEU A 107 10.85 12.50 -12.52
C LEU A 107 11.83 13.66 -12.37
N LYS A 108 13.10 13.39 -12.03
CA LYS A 108 14.14 14.44 -11.93
C LYS A 108 14.47 15.03 -13.29
N THR A 109 14.60 14.17 -14.31
CA THR A 109 14.89 14.58 -15.69
C THR A 109 13.78 15.44 -16.26
N GLU A 110 12.52 15.13 -15.90
CA GLU A 110 11.33 15.89 -16.30
C GLU A 110 11.06 17.14 -15.44
N GLY A 111 11.87 17.39 -14.40
CA GLY A 111 11.65 18.51 -13.47
C GLY A 111 10.39 18.36 -12.60
N ARG A 112 9.89 17.13 -12.45
CA ARG A 112 8.67 16.77 -11.70
C ARG A 112 8.95 16.11 -10.36
N PHE A 113 10.20 15.80 -10.04
CA PHE A 113 10.57 15.19 -8.76
C PHE A 113 10.36 16.17 -7.60
N VAL A 114 9.49 15.79 -6.67
CA VAL A 114 9.18 16.62 -5.49
C VAL A 114 9.76 16.05 -4.20
N ASP A 115 9.59 14.75 -3.97
CA ASP A 115 10.00 14.09 -2.73
C ASP A 115 10.40 12.63 -2.98
N LYS A 116 11.20 12.04 -2.09
CA LYS A 116 11.59 10.62 -2.16
C LYS A 116 10.40 9.68 -1.95
N LEU A 117 9.43 10.06 -1.13
CA LEU A 117 8.19 9.33 -0.94
C LEU A 117 7.23 9.70 -2.06
N LEU A 118 7.14 8.80 -3.03
CA LEU A 118 6.31 8.99 -4.21
C LEU A 118 4.83 8.86 -3.84
N SER A 119 3.98 9.69 -4.44
CA SER A 119 2.53 9.50 -4.42
C SER A 119 2.10 8.46 -5.45
N LEU A 120 0.86 7.98 -5.35
CA LEU A 120 0.31 7.03 -6.31
C LEU A 120 0.21 7.64 -7.73
N ASP A 121 0.05 8.96 -7.84
CA ASP A 121 0.02 9.69 -9.12
C ASP A 121 1.40 9.71 -9.81
N GLU A 122 2.49 9.66 -9.04
CA GLU A 122 3.88 9.64 -9.55
C GLU A 122 4.30 8.27 -10.09
N LEU A 123 3.54 7.20 -9.82
CA LEU A 123 3.82 5.88 -10.38
C LEU A 123 3.69 5.87 -11.92
N PRO A 124 4.54 5.10 -12.62
CA PRO A 124 4.54 5.08 -14.08
C PRO A 124 3.28 4.39 -14.62
N THR A 125 2.84 4.83 -15.80
CA THR A 125 1.76 4.17 -16.55
C THR A 125 2.28 3.07 -17.46
N SER A 126 3.60 2.92 -17.61
CA SER A 126 4.20 1.78 -18.30
C SER A 126 5.48 1.34 -17.61
N VAL A 127 5.66 0.02 -17.48
CA VAL A 127 6.80 -0.58 -16.79
C VAL A 127 7.39 -1.67 -17.67
N SER A 128 8.69 -1.60 -17.93
CA SER A 128 9.42 -2.65 -18.64
C SER A 128 10.20 -3.49 -17.64
N VAL A 129 9.89 -4.79 -17.57
CA VAL A 129 10.62 -5.76 -16.75
C VAL A 129 11.20 -6.83 -17.66
N ASP A 130 10.42 -7.89 -17.92
CA ASP A 130 10.74 -8.94 -18.89
C ASP A 130 10.01 -8.63 -20.23
N VAL A 131 8.78 -8.14 -20.11
CA VAL A 131 8.00 -7.52 -21.19
C VAL A 131 7.55 -6.12 -20.77
N LYS A 132 6.92 -5.40 -21.69
CA LYS A 132 6.35 -4.09 -21.40
C LYS A 132 4.93 -4.25 -20.84
N TYR A 133 4.68 -3.65 -19.70
CA TYR A 133 3.37 -3.57 -19.08
C TYR A 133 2.79 -2.17 -19.26
N GLN A 134 1.51 -2.11 -19.58
CA GLN A 134 0.69 -0.91 -19.47
C GLN A 134 -0.15 -0.98 -18.21
N ILE A 135 -0.07 0.09 -17.43
CA ILE A 135 -0.79 0.29 -16.18
C ILE A 135 -1.83 1.37 -16.41
N THR A 136 -3.10 1.00 -16.22
CA THR A 136 -4.21 1.95 -16.23
C THR A 136 -4.63 2.20 -14.79
N LYS A 137 -4.53 3.45 -14.34
CA LYS A 137 -4.99 3.88 -13.02
C LYS A 137 -6.48 4.21 -13.08
N HIS A 138 -7.27 3.61 -12.19
CA HIS A 138 -8.70 3.93 -12.06
C HIS A 138 -8.93 5.07 -11.05
N VAL A 139 -10.19 5.45 -10.86
CA VAL A 139 -10.56 6.46 -9.87
C VAL A 139 -10.13 5.98 -8.47
N ILE A 140 -9.40 6.84 -7.75
CA ILE A 140 -8.94 6.58 -6.39
C ILE A 140 -10.13 6.69 -5.43
N SER A 141 -10.32 5.66 -4.61
CA SER A 141 -11.19 5.72 -3.44
C SER A 141 -10.41 6.28 -2.25
N THR A 142 -10.95 7.30 -1.60
CA THR A 142 -10.32 7.92 -0.41
C THR A 142 -11.27 7.87 0.79
N GLY A 143 -10.69 7.96 1.98
CA GLY A 143 -11.44 7.95 3.23
C GLY A 143 -10.51 7.99 4.43
N PHE A 144 -11.03 7.64 5.60
CA PHE A 144 -10.25 7.54 6.83
C PHE A 144 -10.12 6.08 7.24
N ALA A 145 -8.98 5.68 7.80
CA ALA A 145 -8.73 4.32 8.29
C ALA A 145 -9.47 4.03 9.61
N VAL A 146 -10.77 4.32 9.64
CA VAL A 146 -11.70 4.12 10.75
C VAL A 146 -12.59 2.91 10.49
N THR A 147 -12.93 2.18 11.55
CA THR A 147 -13.82 1.02 11.48
C THR A 147 -15.26 1.38 11.09
N GLU A 148 -15.69 2.62 11.37
CA GLU A 148 -16.99 3.15 10.98
C GLU A 148 -16.83 4.51 10.29
N PRO A 149 -17.60 4.81 9.23
CA PRO A 149 -17.59 6.11 8.57
C PRO A 149 -17.76 7.26 9.57
N THR A 150 -16.77 8.15 9.66
CA THR A 150 -16.83 9.32 10.54
C THR A 150 -17.77 10.41 10.02
N CYS A 151 -18.15 10.34 8.75
CA CYS A 151 -19.19 11.17 8.13
C CYS A 151 -19.86 10.44 6.98
N THR A 152 -21.03 10.94 6.54
CA THR A 152 -21.82 10.43 5.41
C THR A 152 -21.04 10.33 4.09
N TYR A 153 -19.88 10.99 3.99
CA TYR A 153 -19.08 11.12 2.77
C TYR A 153 -17.69 10.47 2.84
N SER A 154 -17.34 9.79 3.95
CA SER A 154 -16.06 9.09 4.07
C SER A 154 -16.28 7.58 4.01
N ASN A 155 -15.69 6.90 3.03
CA ASN A 155 -15.66 5.43 3.01
C ASN A 155 -14.79 4.91 4.16
N SER A 156 -15.22 3.83 4.81
CA SER A 156 -14.30 3.01 5.60
C SER A 156 -13.29 2.32 4.68
N LEU A 157 -12.17 1.83 5.24
CA LEU A 157 -11.20 1.05 4.46
C LEU A 157 -11.86 -0.18 3.81
N GLN A 158 -12.83 -0.79 4.50
CA GLN A 158 -13.59 -1.92 3.96
C GLN A 158 -14.38 -1.54 2.73
N GLN A 159 -15.21 -0.49 2.80
CA GLN A 159 -16.04 -0.05 1.68
C GLN A 159 -15.18 0.36 0.48
N ALA A 160 -14.07 1.07 0.73
CA ALA A 160 -13.16 1.47 -0.33
C ALA A 160 -12.48 0.28 -1.00
N LEU A 161 -12.09 -0.75 -0.24
CA LEU A 161 -11.52 -1.96 -0.80
C LEU A 161 -12.56 -2.81 -1.52
N GLU A 162 -13.79 -2.91 -1.03
CA GLU A 162 -14.91 -3.56 -1.72
C GLU A 162 -15.10 -2.93 -3.11
N SER A 163 -15.31 -1.62 -3.18
CA SER A 163 -15.49 -0.92 -4.46
C SER A 163 -14.25 -0.98 -5.36
N ALA A 164 -13.05 -0.90 -4.79
CA ALA A 164 -11.81 -1.01 -5.58
C ALA A 164 -11.65 -2.42 -6.20
N LEU A 165 -12.00 -3.46 -5.44
CA LEU A 165 -11.90 -4.86 -5.86
C LEU A 165 -12.99 -5.28 -6.85
N GLU A 166 -14.09 -4.51 -6.93
CA GLU A 166 -15.07 -4.63 -8.01
C GLU A 166 -14.55 -4.08 -9.34
N LEU A 167 -13.77 -2.98 -9.30
CA LEU A 167 -13.19 -2.35 -10.49
C LEU A 167 -11.96 -3.09 -11.01
N SER A 168 -11.11 -3.59 -10.11
CA SER A 168 -9.91 -4.32 -10.48
C SER A 168 -9.50 -5.35 -9.44
N ARG A 169 -8.82 -6.40 -9.90
CA ARG A 169 -8.18 -7.40 -9.04
C ARG A 169 -6.86 -6.92 -8.45
N PHE A 170 -6.35 -5.77 -8.88
CA PHE A 170 -5.08 -5.20 -8.43
C PHE A 170 -5.34 -3.83 -7.80
N VAL A 171 -4.99 -3.67 -6.53
CA VAL A 171 -5.25 -2.46 -5.77
C VAL A 171 -3.97 -2.06 -5.02
N LEU A 172 -3.57 -0.81 -5.16
CA LEU A 172 -2.56 -0.17 -4.32
C LEU A 172 -3.25 0.55 -3.17
N ILE A 173 -2.69 0.44 -1.97
CA ILE A 173 -3.21 1.10 -0.78
C ILE A 173 -2.11 1.99 -0.22
N MET A 174 -2.43 3.26 -0.01
CA MET A 174 -1.58 4.20 0.69
C MET A 174 -2.27 4.63 1.99
N VAL A 175 -1.60 4.46 3.13
CA VAL A 175 -2.04 4.99 4.43
C VAL A 175 -0.86 5.69 5.09
N GLY A 176 -0.98 6.99 5.38
CA GLY A 176 0.07 7.76 6.06
C GLY A 176 1.49 7.62 5.48
N GLY A 177 1.62 7.51 4.16
CA GLY A 177 2.90 7.35 3.46
C GLY A 177 3.41 5.90 3.32
N ILE A 178 2.74 4.93 3.95
CA ILE A 178 2.99 3.49 3.77
C ILE A 178 2.22 3.03 2.54
N CYS A 179 2.92 2.51 1.53
CA CYS A 179 2.30 1.86 0.39
C CYS A 179 2.36 0.34 0.51
N SER A 180 1.21 -0.29 0.31
CA SER A 180 1.05 -1.75 0.25
C SER A 180 0.19 -2.10 -0.97
N SER A 181 0.02 -3.39 -1.25
CA SER A 181 -0.82 -3.87 -2.35
C SER A 181 -1.78 -4.96 -1.92
N VAL A 182 -2.99 -4.96 -2.49
CA VAL A 182 -3.96 -6.05 -2.39
C VAL A 182 -4.25 -6.59 -3.78
N TYR A 183 -4.14 -7.91 -3.92
CA TYR A 183 -4.41 -8.65 -5.14
C TYR A 183 -5.49 -9.70 -4.90
N LYS A 184 -6.56 -9.69 -5.71
CA LYS A 184 -7.57 -10.74 -5.72
C LYS A 184 -7.15 -11.85 -6.68
N HIS A 185 -6.68 -12.96 -6.13
CA HIS A 185 -6.24 -14.14 -6.87
C HIS A 185 -7.42 -14.88 -7.55
N LYS A 186 -7.12 -15.73 -8.55
CA LYS A 186 -8.16 -16.39 -9.39
C LYS A 186 -9.00 -17.37 -8.57
N SER A 187 -8.45 -17.86 -7.46
CA SER A 187 -9.15 -18.66 -6.46
C SER A 187 -10.03 -17.85 -5.49
N ASN A 188 -10.26 -16.55 -5.75
CA ASN A 188 -10.93 -15.59 -4.86
C ASN A 188 -10.22 -15.29 -3.53
N ARG A 189 -9.03 -15.85 -3.30
CA ARG A 189 -8.19 -15.44 -2.16
C ARG A 189 -7.67 -14.01 -2.37
N LEU A 190 -7.65 -13.24 -1.29
CA LEU A 190 -7.09 -11.91 -1.23
C LEU A 190 -5.67 -11.99 -0.72
N ILE A 191 -4.74 -11.39 -1.45
CA ILE A 191 -3.31 -11.43 -1.15
C ILE A 191 -2.88 -10.00 -0.84
N PHE A 192 -2.43 -9.79 0.39
CA PHE A 192 -1.83 -8.54 0.80
C PHE A 192 -0.32 -8.67 0.82
N PHE A 193 0.37 -7.63 0.35
CA PHE A 193 1.81 -7.52 0.40
C PHE A 193 2.20 -6.17 0.96
N ASP A 194 3.16 -6.19 1.88
CA ASP A 194 3.80 -4.99 2.40
C ASP A 194 5.32 -5.19 2.51
N SER A 195 6.04 -4.15 2.09
CA SER A 195 7.50 -4.15 1.99
C SER A 195 8.22 -3.70 3.26
N HIS A 196 7.49 -3.18 4.24
CA HIS A 196 8.04 -2.72 5.50
C HIS A 196 8.41 -3.90 6.40
N SER A 197 8.93 -3.58 7.58
CA SER A 197 9.38 -4.57 8.52
C SER A 197 8.22 -5.11 9.36
N HIS A 198 7.92 -6.40 9.19
CA HIS A 198 6.93 -7.15 9.97
C HIS A 198 7.57 -8.23 10.86
N GLY A 199 7.11 -8.33 12.11
CA GLY A 199 7.43 -9.41 13.03
C GLY A 199 6.75 -10.72 12.68
N LEU A 200 7.04 -11.77 13.45
CA LEU A 200 6.46 -13.11 13.26
C LEU A 200 4.94 -13.16 13.50
N ASP A 201 4.43 -12.15 14.18
CA ASP A 201 3.02 -11.87 14.45
C ASP A 201 2.31 -11.10 13.30
N GLY A 202 3.05 -10.75 12.25
CA GLY A 202 2.53 -9.95 11.12
C GLY A 202 2.44 -8.45 11.41
N MET A 203 2.83 -7.99 12.59
CA MET A 203 2.74 -6.59 12.99
C MET A 203 4.06 -5.86 12.74
N SER A 204 4.07 -4.53 12.86
CA SER A 204 5.29 -3.73 12.73
C SER A 204 6.40 -4.19 13.68
N SER A 205 7.62 -4.32 13.15
CA SER A 205 8.80 -4.65 13.96
C SER A 205 10.01 -3.84 13.51
N HIS A 206 11.03 -3.70 14.36
CA HIS A 206 12.29 -3.00 14.01
C HIS A 206 13.29 -3.89 13.24
N GLY A 207 13.21 -5.22 13.40
CA GLY A 207 14.10 -6.20 12.75
C GLY A 207 13.35 -7.29 11.99
N GLY A 208 12.14 -6.96 11.55
CA GLY A 208 11.24 -7.81 10.81
C GLY A 208 11.58 -7.90 9.33
N LYS A 209 10.64 -8.41 8.54
CA LYS A 209 10.81 -8.67 7.10
C LYS A 209 9.58 -8.24 6.33
N ALA A 210 9.73 -8.01 5.02
CA ALA A 210 8.58 -7.85 4.13
C ALA A 210 7.67 -9.07 4.21
N ILE A 211 6.37 -8.86 4.05
CA ILE A 211 5.36 -9.88 4.27
C ILE A 211 4.41 -9.99 3.09
N MET A 212 3.94 -11.20 2.86
CA MET A 212 2.81 -11.50 2.00
C MET A 212 1.86 -12.42 2.75
N VAL A 213 0.59 -12.06 2.82
CA VAL A 213 -0.45 -12.79 3.56
C VAL A 213 -1.64 -13.05 2.66
N SER A 214 -2.30 -14.19 2.84
CA SER A 214 -3.48 -14.57 2.07
C SER A 214 -4.68 -14.86 2.95
N TYR A 215 -5.78 -14.17 2.69
CA TYR A 215 -7.08 -14.33 3.34
C TYR A 215 -8.16 -14.77 2.36
N GLU A 216 -9.18 -15.47 2.84
CA GLU A 216 -10.37 -15.82 2.03
C GLU A 216 -11.45 -14.74 2.13
N SER A 217 -11.48 -14.01 3.24
CA SER A 217 -12.47 -12.99 3.56
C SER A 217 -11.85 -11.59 3.48
N LEU A 218 -12.55 -10.66 2.84
CA LEU A 218 -12.14 -9.26 2.85
C LEU A 218 -12.22 -8.64 4.25
N ASN A 219 -13.22 -9.05 5.04
CA ASN A 219 -13.36 -8.61 6.41
C ASN A 219 -12.13 -8.97 7.25
N ASP A 220 -11.62 -10.20 7.11
CA ASP A 220 -10.47 -10.66 7.89
C ASP A 220 -9.18 -9.95 7.45
N LEU A 221 -9.03 -9.70 6.14
CA LEU A 221 -7.95 -8.86 5.64
C LEU A 221 -8.03 -7.44 6.21
N VAL A 222 -9.20 -6.80 6.18
CA VAL A 222 -9.38 -5.43 6.70
C VAL A 222 -9.08 -5.36 8.20
N ILE A 223 -9.54 -6.34 8.96
CA ILE A 223 -9.24 -6.48 10.38
C ILE A 223 -7.72 -6.57 10.61
N TYR A 224 -7.02 -7.39 9.81
CA TYR A 224 -5.56 -7.47 9.84
C TYR A 224 -4.90 -6.13 9.49
N LEU A 225 -5.38 -5.41 8.46
CA LEU A 225 -4.84 -4.10 8.08
C LEU A 225 -4.98 -3.08 9.21
N TYR A 226 -6.12 -3.04 9.91
CA TYR A 226 -6.28 -2.16 11.06
C TYR A 226 -5.30 -2.50 12.19
N ALA A 227 -5.11 -3.78 12.50
CA ALA A 227 -4.12 -4.20 13.50
C ALA A 227 -2.70 -3.79 13.08
N PHE A 228 -2.34 -4.00 11.82
CA PHE A 228 -1.05 -3.60 11.27
C PHE A 228 -0.82 -2.08 11.35
N TYR A 229 -1.72 -1.26 10.82
CA TYR A 229 -1.57 0.20 10.88
C TYR A 229 -1.56 0.72 12.32
N SER A 230 -2.35 0.11 13.22
CA SER A 230 -2.31 0.44 14.65
C SER A 230 -0.94 0.12 15.27
N SER A 231 -0.30 -0.97 14.87
CA SER A 231 1.06 -1.35 15.33
C SER A 231 2.17 -0.40 14.83
N LYS A 232 1.87 0.45 13.85
CA LYS A 232 2.75 1.52 13.33
C LYS A 232 2.52 2.86 14.05
N ASP A 233 1.75 2.87 15.14
CA ASP A 233 1.29 4.07 15.84
C ASP A 233 0.52 5.05 14.93
N MET A 234 -0.05 4.54 13.83
CA MET A 234 -0.87 5.36 12.94
C MET A 234 -2.20 5.62 13.60
N LYS A 235 -2.63 6.88 13.59
CA LYS A 235 -3.96 7.23 14.08
C LYS A 235 -4.99 6.61 13.15
N LEU A 236 -6.06 6.03 13.69
CA LEU A 236 -7.17 5.52 12.89
C LEU A 236 -7.91 6.65 12.13
N THR A 237 -7.60 7.92 12.42
CA THR A 237 -8.01 9.07 11.61
C THR A 237 -7.07 9.37 10.44
N SER A 238 -6.07 8.52 10.17
CA SER A 238 -5.19 8.65 9.01
C SER A 238 -6.02 8.48 7.75
N GLN A 239 -5.87 9.42 6.82
CA GLN A 239 -6.47 9.29 5.51
C GLN A 239 -5.78 8.15 4.74
N PHE A 240 -6.57 7.43 3.95
CA PHE A 240 -6.09 6.44 3.00
C PHE A 240 -6.44 6.81 1.56
N GLU A 241 -5.69 6.22 0.64
CA GLU A 241 -5.99 6.14 -0.78
C GLU A 241 -5.98 4.66 -1.21
N ALA A 242 -7.03 4.22 -1.89
CA ALA A 242 -7.10 2.91 -2.53
C ALA A 242 -7.21 3.14 -4.04
N LEU A 243 -6.15 2.79 -4.77
CA LEU A 243 -6.06 2.94 -6.21
C LEU A 243 -6.19 1.57 -6.89
N PRO A 244 -7.33 1.28 -7.53
CA PRO A 244 -7.45 0.15 -8.43
C PRO A 244 -6.61 0.41 -9.69
N ILE A 245 -5.92 -0.61 -10.19
CA ILE A 245 -5.17 -0.53 -11.45
C ILE A 245 -5.48 -1.70 -12.38
N SER A 246 -5.50 -1.49 -13.69
CA SER A 246 -5.46 -2.60 -14.66
C SER A 246 -4.05 -2.77 -15.20
N ILE A 247 -3.63 -4.02 -15.37
CA ILE A 247 -2.31 -4.39 -15.88
C ILE A 247 -2.50 -5.19 -17.17
N LYS A 248 -1.82 -4.77 -18.24
CA LYS A 248 -1.83 -5.45 -19.54
C LYS A 248 -0.41 -5.57 -20.07
N ALA A 249 0.02 -6.80 -20.37
CA ALA A 249 1.25 -7.02 -21.15
C ALA A 249 1.05 -6.52 -22.59
N ILE A 250 2.06 -5.84 -23.11
CA ILE A 250 2.11 -5.35 -24.49
C ILE A 250 3.32 -6.00 -25.16
N ASP A 251 3.06 -6.61 -26.31
CA ASP A 251 4.07 -7.18 -27.21
C ASP A 251 4.87 -6.09 -27.95
#